data_AF-A0A0K2RRW7-F1
#
_entry.id   AF-A0A0K2RRW7-F1
#
_cell.length_a   1.000
_cell.length_b   1.000
_cell.length_c   1.000
_cell.angle_alpha   90.00
_cell.angle_beta   90.00
_cell.angle_gamma   90.00
#
_symmetry.space_group_name_H-M   'P 1'
#
loop_
_entity.id
_entity.type
_entity.pdbx_description
1 polymer ?
#
loop_
_entity_poly.entity_id
_entity_poly.type
_entity_poly.pdbx_seq_one_letter_code
_entity_poly.pdbx_strand_id
1 'polypeptide(L)' 'MTALNTMPVQDLLVIEDIDGKEILVPFVEEIVPEVNVEDGYVLLTPPPGSSN' A
#
# COMPACT_ATOMS: atom_id res chain seq x y z
N MET A 1 28.27 -18.75 -1.30
CA MET A 1 27.77 -17.85 -0.24
C MET A 1 26.26 -17.90 -0.29
N THR A 2 25.62 -18.26 0.81
CA THR A 2 24.16 -18.12 0.95
C THR A 2 23.93 -17.04 2.01
N ALA A 3 23.21 -15.98 1.64
CA ALA A 3 22.88 -14.88 2.53
C ALA A 3 21.36 -14.89 2.78
N LEU A 4 20.97 -14.72 4.04
CA LEU A 4 19.57 -14.52 4.43
C LEU A 4 19.29 -13.02 4.41
N ASN A 5 18.31 -12.62 3.60
CA ASN A 5 17.90 -11.23 3.45
C ASN A 5 16.48 -11.09 4.04
N THR A 6 16.39 -10.71 5.32
CA THR A 6 15.10 -10.42 5.96
C THR A 6 14.81 -8.94 5.74
N MET A 7 14.05 -8.62 4.71
CA MET A 7 13.47 -7.28 4.61
C MET A 7 12.58 -7.05 5.84
N PRO A 8 12.51 -5.82 6.39
CA PRO A 8 11.59 -5.53 7.48
C PRO A 8 10.16 -5.91 7.08
N VAL A 9 9.41 -6.50 8.03
CA VAL A 9 7.96 -6.65 7.87
C VAL A 9 7.38 -5.24 7.75
N GLN A 10 6.73 -4.97 6.62
CA GLN A 10 6.04 -3.70 6.36
C GLN A 10 4.54 -3.95 6.52
N ASP A 11 3.85 -3.03 7.17
CA ASP A 11 2.39 -3.03 7.19
C ASP A 11 1.87 -2.75 5.78
N LEU A 12 0.85 -3.51 5.36
CA LEU A 12 0.22 -3.40 4.06
C LEU A 12 -1.25 -3.05 4.25
N LEU A 13 -1.72 -2.07 3.48
CA LEU A 13 -3.14 -1.86 3.25
C LEU A 13 -3.62 -2.87 2.21
N VAL A 14 -4.63 -3.66 2.57
CA VAL A 14 -5.28 -4.62 1.67
C VAL A 14 -6.53 -3.95 1.11
N ILE A 15 -6.57 -3.80 -0.21
CA ILE A 15 -7.69 -3.17 -0.93
C ILE A 15 -8.31 -4.22 -1.84
N GLU A 16 -9.63 -4.38 -1.76
CA GLU A 16 -10.38 -5.12 -2.76
C GLU A 16 -10.87 -4.13 -3.82
N ASP A 17 -10.49 -4.34 -5.09
CA ASP A 17 -11.01 -3.52 -6.18
C ASP A 17 -12.43 -3.95 -6.59
N ILE A 18 -13.03 -3.22 -7.54
CA ILE A 18 -14.40 -3.48 -8.00
C ILE A 18 -14.61 -4.86 -8.64
N ASP A 19 -13.52 -5.51 -9.05
CA ASP A 19 -13.52 -6.83 -9.67
C ASP A 19 -13.21 -7.94 -8.64
N GLY A 20 -13.07 -7.59 -7.35
CA GLY A 20 -12.78 -8.51 -6.26
C GLY A 20 -11.30 -8.90 -6.15
N LYS A 21 -10.40 -8.16 -6.82
CA LYS A 21 -8.96 -8.43 -6.75
C LYS A 21 -8.35 -7.74 -5.54
N GLU A 22 -7.55 -8.50 -4.79
CA GLU A 22 -6.74 -7.96 -3.71
C GLU A 22 -5.52 -7.20 -4.26
N ILE A 23 -5.37 -5.96 -3.81
CA ILE A 23 -4.23 -5.09 -4.06
C ILE A 23 -3.55 -4.81 -2.72
N LEU A 24 -2.24 -5.03 -2.68
CA LEU A 24 -1.41 -4.81 -1.50
C LEU A 24 -0.64 -3.49 -1.67
N VAL A 25 -0.89 -2.54 -0.78
CA VAL A 25 -0.28 -1.21 -0.82
C VAL A 25 0.56 -1.01 0.44
N PRO A 26 1.86 -0.64 0.37
CA PRO A 26 2.65 -0.35 1.55
C PRO A 26 2.05 0.80 2.36
N PHE A 27 1.87 0.60 3.67
CA PHE A 27 1.29 1.61 4.55
C PHE A 27 2.36 2.53 5.12
N VAL A 28 2.85 3.44 4.26
CA VAL A 28 3.84 4.46 4.58
C VAL A 28 3.35 5.83 4.14
N GLU A 29 3.77 6.90 4.82
CA GLU A 29 3.29 8.28 4.60
C GLU A 29 3.45 8.77 3.14
N GLU A 30 4.49 8.30 2.43
CA GLU A 30 4.72 8.64 1.02
C GLU A 30 3.58 8.14 0.10
N ILE A 31 2.97 7.00 0.45
CA ILE A 31 1.91 6.36 -0.33
C ILE A 31 0.53 6.67 0.26
N VAL A 32 0.43 6.74 1.59
CA VAL A 32 -0.81 6.98 2.32
C VAL A 32 -0.69 8.25 3.16
N PRO A 33 -0.71 9.44 2.52
CA PRO A 33 -0.55 10.72 3.21
C PRO A 33 -1.73 11.07 4.12
N GLU A 34 -2.90 10.48 3.91
CA GLU A 34 -4.11 10.83 4.67
C GLU A 34 -5.02 9.61 4.91
N VAL A 35 -5.47 9.48 6.15
CA VAL A 35 -6.51 8.53 6.58
C VAL A 35 -7.61 9.33 7.28
N ASN A 36 -8.76 9.48 6.63
CA ASN A 36 -9.91 10.15 7.20
C ASN A 36 -10.93 9.10 7.66
N VAL A 37 -10.90 8.80 8.95
CA VAL A 37 -11.79 7.80 9.57
C VAL A 37 -13.22 8.33 9.72
N GLU A 38 -13.39 9.64 9.87
CA GLU A 38 -14.71 10.26 10.05
C GLU A 38 -15.53 10.21 8.75
N ASP A 39 -14.91 10.57 7.63
CA ASP A 39 -15.53 10.55 6.30
C ASP A 39 -15.37 9.20 5.58
N GLY A 40 -14.57 8.28 6.14
CA GLY A 40 -14.44 6.90 5.67
C GLY A 40 -13.63 6.73 4.38
N TYR A 41 -12.56 7.52 4.20
CA TYR A 41 -11.67 7.38 3.04
C TYR A 41 -10.19 7.42 3.39
N VAL A 42 -9.38 6.91 2.47
CA VAL A 42 -7.91 6.96 2.50
C VAL A 42 -7.43 7.60 1.21
N LEU A 43 -6.58 8.62 1.31
CA LEU A 43 -5.94 9.23 0.14
C LEU A 43 -4.69 8.42 -0.21
N LEU A 44 -4.61 7.94 -1.45
CA LEU A 44 -3.46 7.19 -1.95
C LEU A 44 -2.70 8.02 -2.99
N THR A 45 -1.40 8.17 -2.77
CA THR A 45 -0.47 8.70 -3.78
C THR A 45 0.06 7.53 -4.60
N PRO A 46 -0.23 7.44 -5.91
CA PRO A 46 0.34 6.39 -6.73
C PRO A 46 1.87 6.55 -6.78
N PRO A 47 2.63 5.46 -6.60
CA PRO A 47 4.08 5.53 -6.75
C PRO A 47 4.40 5.95 -8.20
N PRO A 48 5.47 6.74 -8.41
CA PRO A 48 5.89 7.11 -9.75
C PRO A 48 6.25 5.85 -10.55
N GLY A 49 5.33 5.39 -11.41
CA GLY A 49 5.52 4.19 -12.25
C GLY A 49 4.30 3.30 -12.47
N SER A 50 3.15 3.52 -11.83
CA SER A 50 1.98 2.62 -11.91
C SER A 50 1.09 2.77 -13.15
N SER A 51 1.59 3.37 -14.23
CA SER A 51 0.86 3.58 -15.50
C SER A 51 1.49 2.80 -16.66
N ASN A 52 1.82 1.53 -16.46
CA ASN A 52 2.26 0.62 -17.53
C ASN A 52 1.58 -0.73 -17.46
#